data_AF-T0LMM9-F1
#
_entry.id   AF-T0LMM9-F1
#
_cell.length_a   1.000
_cell.length_b   1.000
_cell.length_c   1.000
_cell.angle_alpha   90.00
_cell.angle_beta   90.00
_cell.angle_gamma   90.00
#
_symmetry.space_group_name_H-M   'P 1'
#
loop_
_entity.id
_entity.type
_entity.pdbx_description
1 polymer ?
#
loop_
_entity_poly.entity_id
_entity_poly.type
_entity_poly.pdbx_seq_one_letter_code
_entity_poly.pdbx_strand_id
1 'polypeptide(L)'
;MLIDYAIASINAMMGRVDDIVISVSAVLITLLWIPIALNFFSTDENKKIMARERLKNAAIGTVIYIMAISGILFTVFNYVVTGKV
;
A
#
# COMPACT_ATOMS: atom_id res chain seq x y z
N MET A 1 10.82 -33.67 -6.15
CA MET A 1 10.72 -33.21 -7.55
C MET A 1 9.34 -32.59 -7.84
N LEU A 2 8.23 -33.34 -7.89
CA LEU A 2 6.89 -32.75 -8.16
C LEU A 2 6.45 -31.70 -7.13
N ILE A 3 6.74 -31.93 -5.85
CA ILE A 3 6.43 -30.99 -4.76
C ILE A 3 7.24 -29.69 -4.90
N ASP A 4 8.51 -29.79 -5.29
CA ASP A 4 9.39 -28.63 -5.47
C ASP A 4 8.90 -27.73 -6.61
N TYR A 5 8.42 -28.31 -7.71
CA TYR A 5 7.79 -27.57 -8.82
C TYR A 5 6.49 -26.87 -8.39
N ALA A 6 5.66 -27.53 -7.58
CA ALA A 6 4.43 -26.92 -7.07
C ALA A 6 4.73 -25.73 -6.14
N ILE A 7 5.69 -25.88 -5.22
CA ILE A 7 6.13 -24.81 -4.32
C ILE A 7 6.74 -23.64 -5.11
N ALA A 8 7.59 -23.92 -6.11
CA ALA A 8 8.17 -22.88 -6.96
C ALA A 8 7.10 -22.10 -7.73
N SER A 9 6.06 -22.78 -8.22
CA SER A 9 4.95 -22.15 -8.94
C SER A 9 4.11 -21.26 -8.02
N ILE A 10 3.81 -21.73 -6.80
CA ILE A 10 3.10 -20.94 -5.79
C ILE A 10 3.90 -19.69 -5.43
N ASN A 11 5.21 -19.84 -5.15
CA ASN A 11 6.08 -18.71 -4.82
C ASN A 11 6.14 -17.68 -5.95
N ALA A 12 6.22 -18.13 -7.22
CA ALA A 12 6.21 -17.24 -8.37
C ALA A 12 4.87 -16.50 -8.54
N MET A 13 3.75 -17.17 -8.27
CA MET A 13 2.43 -16.53 -8.28
C MET A 13 2.29 -15.51 -7.14
N MET A 14 2.75 -15.85 -5.93
CA MET A 14 2.74 -14.96 -4.78
C MET A 14 3.59 -13.71 -5.02
N GLY A 15 4.81 -13.86 -5.55
CA GLY A 15 5.67 -12.72 -5.87
C GLY A 15 5.03 -11.74 -6.84
N ARG A 16 4.28 -12.23 -7.83
CA ARG A 16 3.52 -11.37 -8.76
C ARG A 16 2.39 -10.60 -8.07
N VAL A 17 1.71 -11.23 -7.12
CA VAL A 17 0.65 -10.56 -6.34
C VAL A 17 1.25 -9.44 -5.50
N ASP A 18 2.37 -9.72 -4.82
CA ASP A 18 3.08 -8.71 -4.04
C ASP A 18 3.55 -7.54 -4.91
N ASP A 19 4.16 -7.81 -6.06
CA ASP A 19 4.61 -6.77 -7.00
C ASP A 19 3.45 -5.88 -7.46
N ILE A 20 2.30 -6.48 -7.80
CA ILE A 20 1.12 -5.73 -8.23
C ILE A 20 0.60 -4.87 -7.08
N VAL A 21 0.43 -5.44 -5.88
CA VAL A 21 -0.09 -4.72 -4.72
C VAL A 21 0.83 -3.57 -4.32
N ILE A 22 2.14 -3.78 -4.33
CA ILE A 22 3.14 -2.74 -4.07
C ILE A 22 3.05 -1.63 -5.13
N SER A 23 2.96 -1.99 -6.42
CA SER A 23 2.91 -1.00 -7.50
C SER A 23 1.66 -0.11 -7.42
N VAL A 24 0.48 -0.72 -7.18
CA VAL A 24 -0.79 0.01 -7.04
C VAL A 24 -0.78 0.87 -5.77
N SER A 25 -0.25 0.33 -4.67
CA SER A 25 -0.09 1.08 -3.42
C SER A 25 0.80 2.31 -3.61
N ALA A 26 1.93 2.18 -4.32
CA ALA A 26 2.83 3.28 -4.60
C ALA A 26 2.14 4.41 -5.39
N VAL A 27 1.33 4.07 -6.39
CA VAL A 27 0.56 5.06 -7.17
C VAL A 27 -0.46 5.77 -6.28
N LEU A 28 -1.24 5.03 -5.48
CA LEU A 28 -2.28 5.60 -4.61
C LEU A 28 -1.68 6.53 -3.55
N ILE A 29 -0.60 6.10 -2.91
CA ILE A 29 0.11 6.92 -1.91
C ILE A 29 0.68 8.17 -2.59
N THR A 30 1.31 8.04 -3.75
CA THR A 30 1.88 9.20 -4.46
C THR A 30 0.79 10.23 -4.81
N LEU A 31 -0.34 9.79 -5.36
CA LEU A 31 -1.47 10.66 -5.68
C LEU A 31 -2.00 11.43 -4.46
N LEU A 32 -2.05 10.76 -3.32
CA LEU A 32 -2.48 11.36 -2.05
C LEU A 32 -1.50 12.45 -1.55
N TRP A 33 -0.20 12.28 -1.79
CA TRP A 33 0.83 13.22 -1.32
C TRP A 33 1.07 14.41 -2.26
N ILE A 34 0.75 14.31 -3.56
CA ILE A 34 0.90 15.42 -4.54
C ILE A 34 0.31 16.75 -4.06
N PRO A 35 -0.99 16.85 -3.68
CA PRO A 35 -1.57 18.13 -3.30
C PRO A 35 -0.94 18.70 -2.01
N ILE A 36 -0.39 17.85 -1.15
CA ILE A 36 0.27 18.28 0.09
C ILE A 36 1.62 18.89 -0.24
N ALA A 37 2.39 18.25 -1.12
CA ALA A 37 3.65 18.78 -1.60
C ALA A 37 3.46 20.15 -2.28
N LEU A 38 2.47 20.28 -3.17
CA LEU A 38 2.16 21.54 -3.86
C LEU A 38 1.81 22.67 -2.88
N ASN A 39 1.00 22.39 -1.85
CA ASN A 39 0.62 23.39 -0.84
C ASN A 39 1.76 23.70 0.14
N PHE A 40 2.63 22.74 0.44
CA PHE A 40 3.76 22.91 1.34
C PHE A 40 4.87 23.79 0.74
N PHE A 41 5.13 23.65 -0.57
CA PHE A 41 6.11 24.48 -1.29
C PHE A 41 5.57 25.82 -1.79
N SER A 42 4.28 26.10 -1.60
CA SER A 42 3.69 27.41 -1.93
C SER A 42 4.32 28.54 -1.10
N THR A 43 4.42 29.75 -1.66
CA THR A 43 4.90 30.97 -0.97
C THR A 43 3.88 31.57 0.02
N ASP A 44 2.60 31.20 -0.12
CA ASP A 44 1.51 31.63 0.76
C ASP A 44 1.55 30.92 2.12
N GLU A 45 1.64 31.70 3.19
CA GLU A 45 1.77 31.24 4.58
C GLU A 45 0.50 30.53 5.08
N ASN A 46 -0.68 30.95 4.64
CA ASN A 46 -1.94 30.27 4.97
C ASN A 46 -1.99 28.87 4.34
N LYS A 47 -1.48 28.72 3.11
CA LYS A 47 -1.42 27.42 2.43
C LYS A 47 -0.44 26.47 3.11
N LYS A 48 0.68 26.97 3.67
CA LYS A 48 1.63 26.16 4.44
C LYS A 48 1.01 25.64 5.75
N ILE A 49 0.22 26.45 6.44
CA ILE A 49 -0.45 26.05 7.69
C ILE A 49 -1.48 24.95 7.39
N MET A 50 -2.33 25.14 6.38
CA MET A 50 -3.28 24.11 5.95
C MET A 50 -2.58 22.83 5.44
N ALA A 51 -1.43 22.97 4.78
CA ALA A 51 -0.63 21.83 4.34
C ALA A 51 -0.14 20.98 5.52
N ARG A 52 0.28 21.59 6.64
CA ARG A 52 0.74 20.85 7.83
C ARG A 52 -0.35 20.00 8.47
N GLU A 53 -1.57 20.52 8.53
CA GLU A 53 -2.72 19.75 9.05
C GLU A 53 -3.06 18.58 8.12
N ARG A 54 -3.12 18.83 6.81
CA ARG A 54 -3.32 17.77 5.80
C ARG A 54 -2.21 16.73 5.81
N LEU A 55 -0.98 17.12 6.11
CA LEU A 55 0.17 16.23 6.21
C LEU A 55 0.00 15.21 7.34
N LYS A 56 -0.49 15.65 8.51
CA LYS A 56 -0.82 14.73 9.62
C LYS A 56 -1.91 13.74 9.22
N ASN A 57 -2.99 14.24 8.61
CA ASN A 57 -4.11 13.39 8.19
C ASN A 57 -3.68 12.38 7.10
N ALA A 58 -2.87 12.81 6.15
CA ALA A 58 -2.30 11.95 5.12
C ALA A 58 -1.36 10.90 5.67
N ALA A 59 -0.48 11.25 6.61
CA ALA A 59 0.40 10.30 7.27
C ALA A 59 -0.39 9.22 8.01
N ILE A 60 -1.41 9.62 8.80
CA ILE A 60 -2.30 8.69 9.50
C ILE A 60 -3.06 7.80 8.50
N GLY A 61 -3.60 8.39 7.43
CA GLY A 61 -4.28 7.65 6.37
C GLY A 61 -3.38 6.64 5.67
N THR A 62 -2.12 6.98 5.44
CA THR A 62 -1.13 6.08 4.83
C THR A 62 -0.84 4.88 5.75
N VAL A 63 -0.72 5.12 7.06
CA VAL A 63 -0.52 4.05 8.06
C VAL A 63 -1.73 3.11 8.14
N ILE A 64 -2.94 3.66 8.20
CA ILE A 64 -4.19 2.87 8.21
C ILE A 64 -4.30 2.04 6.92
N TYR A 65 -3.97 2.63 5.78
CA TYR A 65 -3.98 1.94 4.49
C TYR A 65 -3.01 0.75 4.47
N ILE A 66 -1.78 0.93 4.95
CA ILE A 66 -0.79 -0.16 5.03
C ILE A 66 -1.27 -1.29 5.95
N MET A 67 -1.89 -0.97 7.09
CA MET A 67 -2.46 -1.97 7.98
C MET A 67 -3.61 -2.73 7.31
N ALA A 68 -4.49 -2.03 6.60
CA ALA A 68 -5.60 -2.64 5.88
C ALA A 68 -5.12 -3.58 4.77
N ILE A 69 -4.15 -3.15 3.96
CA ILE A 69 -3.57 -3.98 2.89
C ILE A 69 -2.85 -5.19 3.45
N SER A 70 -2.05 -5.02 4.51
CA SER A 70 -1.36 -6.13 5.17
C SER A 70 -2.36 -7.17 5.69
N GLY A 71 -3.48 -6.72 6.29
CA GLY A 71 -4.55 -7.60 6.75
C GLY A 71 -5.23 -8.35 5.61
N ILE A 72 -5.57 -7.64 4.51
CA ILE A 72 -6.19 -8.25 3.33
C ILE A 72 -5.25 -9.28 2.69
N LEU A 73 -3.97 -8.95 2.52
CA LEU A 73 -2.95 -9.87 2.02
C LEU A 73 -2.90 -11.12 2.89
N PHE A 74 -2.83 -10.98 4.21
CA PHE A 74 -2.82 -12.12 5.13
C PHE A 74 -4.06 -13.00 4.97
N THR A 75 -5.26 -12.43 4.91
CA THR A 75 -6.51 -13.19 4.72
C THR A 75 -6.52 -13.91 3.37
N VAL A 76 -6.11 -13.24 2.29
CA VAL A 76 -6.03 -13.84 0.94
C VAL A 76 -5.00 -14.98 0.93
N PHE A 77 -3.83 -14.79 1.53
CA PHE A 77 -2.81 -15.83 1.63
C PHE A 77 -3.30 -17.01 2.46
N ASN A 78 -3.90 -16.76 3.62
CA ASN A 78 -4.44 -17.81 4.47
C ASN A 78 -5.52 -18.60 3.72
N TYR A 79 -6.39 -17.94 2.95
CA TYR A 79 -7.38 -18.58 2.11
C TYR A 79 -6.74 -19.45 1.01
N VAL A 80 -5.72 -18.96 0.31
CA VAL A 80 -5.02 -19.72 -0.74
C VAL A 80 -4.30 -20.96 -0.16
N VAL A 81 -3.68 -20.83 1.01
CA VAL A 81 -2.90 -21.92 1.63
C VAL A 81 -3.80 -22.95 2.32
N THR A 82 -4.84 -22.50 3.03
CA THR A 82 -5.67 -23.39 3.87
C THR A 82 -7.02 -23.76 3.25
N GLY A 83 -7.46 -23.04 2.21
CA GLY A 83 -8.77 -23.23 1.58
C GLY A 83 -9.96 -22.81 2.43
N LYS A 84 -9.74 -22.16 3.58
CA LYS A 84 -10.78 -21.72 4.53
C LYS A 84 -10.64 -20.22 4.78
N VAL A 85 -11.79 -19.55 4.88
CA VAL A 85 -11.91 -18.11 5.19
C VAL A 85 -11.60 -17.86 6.66
#